data_AF-A0A0K8RHT6-F1
#
_entry.id   AF-A0A0K8RHT6-F1
#
_cell.length_a   1.000
_cell.length_b   1.000
_cell.length_c   1.000
_cell.angle_alpha   90.00
_cell.angle_beta   90.00
_cell.angle_gamma   90.00
#
_symmetry.space_group_name_H-M   'P 1'
#
loop_
_entity.id
_entity.type
_entity.pdbx_description
1 polymer ?
#
loop_
_entity_poly.entity_id
_entity_poly.type
_entity_poly.pdbx_seq_one_letter_code
_entity_poly.pdbx_strand_id
1 'polypeptide(L)'
;MANSRSPADVHTLSNCSRRAIEYKLQTIENCSCLRTDYSGPVNSTYLPSHFLNKTDTCTLKHENYTFCNKPGTKNNEAYVIGCSIACCEIGTNNTPVILAPDGTKSDKCQLCLSGKCAKETVTSSSSGAEPVVVNESLS
;
A
#
# COMPACT_ATOMS: atom_id res chain seq x y z
N MET A 1 -15.14 27.16 -3.91
CA MET A 1 -14.36 26.62 -5.04
C MET A 1 -12.91 26.54 -4.58
N ALA A 2 -12.45 25.36 -4.16
CA ALA A 2 -11.12 25.18 -3.57
C ALA A 2 -10.20 24.51 -4.59
N ASN A 3 -9.35 25.31 -5.22
CA ASN A 3 -8.26 24.81 -6.05
C ASN A 3 -7.08 24.49 -5.13
N SER A 4 -7.07 23.28 -4.57
CA SER A 4 -5.94 22.75 -3.82
C SER A 4 -5.38 21.58 -4.62
N ARG A 5 -4.28 21.83 -5.35
CA ARG A 5 -3.34 20.79 -5.78
C ARG A 5 -2.85 20.09 -4.52
N SER A 6 -3.59 19.07 -4.08
CA SER A 6 -3.10 18.13 -3.09
C SER A 6 -1.92 17.39 -3.74
N PRO A 7 -0.81 17.17 -3.02
CA PRO A 7 0.24 16.27 -3.51
C PRO A 7 -0.40 14.94 -3.87
N ALA A 8 -0.11 14.42 -5.07
CA ALA A 8 -0.71 13.19 -5.58
C ALA A 8 -0.35 11.92 -4.77
N ASP A 9 0.50 12.04 -3.76
CA ASP A 9 1.13 10.92 -3.06
C ASP A 9 0.47 10.54 -1.73
N VAL A 10 -0.59 11.24 -1.31
CA VAL A 10 -1.26 10.93 -0.05
C VAL A 10 -2.76 10.90 -0.29
N HIS A 11 -3.30 9.69 -0.50
CA HIS A 11 -4.75 9.45 -0.45
C HIS A 11 -5.26 9.56 0.99
N THR A 12 -5.10 10.74 1.59
CA THR A 12 -5.69 11.11 2.88
C THR A 12 -6.96 11.90 2.67
N LEU A 13 -7.86 11.80 3.64
CA LEU A 13 -9.04 12.67 3.71
C LEU A 13 -8.61 14.14 3.66
N SER A 14 -9.30 14.93 2.84
CA SER A 14 -9.11 16.38 2.83
C SER A 14 -9.43 16.97 4.21
N ASN A 15 -8.88 18.15 4.53
CA ASN A 15 -9.21 18.83 5.79
C ASN A 15 -10.72 19.06 5.95
N CYS A 16 -11.44 19.35 4.87
CA CYS A 16 -12.89 19.51 4.90
C CYS A 16 -13.60 18.19 5.19
N SER A 17 -13.16 17.10 4.54
CA SER A 17 -13.70 15.75 4.80
C SER A 17 -13.47 15.34 6.25
N ARG A 18 -12.27 15.58 6.79
CA ARG A 18 -11.94 15.31 8.19
C ARG A 18 -12.86 16.08 9.14
N ARG A 19 -12.95 17.41 8.97
CA ARG A 19 -13.82 18.28 9.79
C ARG A 19 -15.29 17.87 9.71
N ALA A 20 -15.77 17.52 8.53
CA ALA A 20 -17.17 17.11 8.33
C ALA A 20 -17.48 15.78 9.02
N ILE A 21 -16.58 14.80 8.95
CA ILE A 21 -16.74 13.51 9.65
C ILE A 21 -16.67 13.73 11.17
N GLU A 22 -15.71 14.52 11.65
CA GLU A 22 -15.59 14.86 13.08
C GLU A 22 -16.87 15.51 13.62
N TYR A 23 -17.38 16.54 12.94
CA TYR A 23 -18.63 17.19 13.32
C TYR A 23 -19.80 16.21 13.33
N LYS A 24 -19.92 15.39 12.29
CA LYS A 24 -21.03 14.42 12.19
C LYS A 24 -20.97 13.37 13.29
N LEU A 25 -19.78 12.89 13.67
CA LEU A 25 -19.60 11.96 14.79
C LEU A 25 -19.90 12.59 16.15
N GLN A 26 -19.74 13.90 16.31
CA GLN A 26 -20.08 14.62 17.55
C GLN A 26 -21.59 14.89 17.68
N THR A 27 -22.28 15.15 16.57
CA THR A 27 -23.69 15.57 16.58
C THR A 27 -24.68 14.44 16.32
N ILE A 28 -24.22 13.26 15.92
CA ILE A 28 -25.10 12.13 15.64
C ILE A 28 -25.69 11.58 16.94
N GLU A 29 -27.01 11.64 17.05
CA GLU A 29 -27.73 11.26 18.28
C GLU A 29 -27.68 9.76 18.58
N ASN A 30 -27.48 8.91 17.56
CA ASN A 30 -27.39 7.46 17.73
C ASN A 30 -26.31 6.84 16.82
N CYS A 31 -25.14 6.61 17.40
CA CYS A 31 -23.98 5.99 16.75
C CYS A 31 -23.76 4.53 17.17
N SER A 32 -24.76 3.91 17.82
CA SER A 32 -24.62 2.56 18.40
C SER A 32 -24.17 1.50 17.38
N CYS A 33 -24.56 1.63 16.11
CA CYS A 33 -24.13 0.73 15.03
C CYS A 33 -22.66 0.89 14.59
N LEU A 34 -22.01 2.01 14.93
CA LEU A 34 -20.58 2.24 14.66
C LEU A 34 -19.69 1.85 15.84
N ARG A 35 -20.27 1.68 17.03
CA ARG A 35 -19.57 1.17 18.22
C ARG A 35 -19.49 -0.35 18.11
N THR A 36 -18.60 -0.83 17.25
CA THR A 36 -18.32 -2.25 17.16
C THR A 36 -17.07 -2.53 17.99
N ASP A 37 -17.18 -3.47 18.94
CA ASP A 37 -16.04 -4.03 19.65
C ASP A 37 -15.37 -5.15 18.81
N TYR A 38 -15.63 -5.16 17.50
CA TYR A 38 -15.13 -6.18 16.61
C TYR A 38 -13.65 -5.92 16.34
N SER A 39 -12.80 -6.52 17.17
CA SER A 39 -11.40 -6.77 16.88
C SER A 39 -11.27 -8.16 16.27
N GLY A 40 -11.79 -8.36 15.06
CA GLY A 40 -11.39 -9.52 14.27
C GLY A 40 -9.86 -9.52 14.10
N PRO A 41 -9.22 -10.68 13.93
CA PRO A 41 -7.78 -10.73 13.72
C PRO A 41 -7.43 -10.06 12.39
N VAL A 42 -7.11 -8.77 12.44
CA VAL A 42 -6.50 -8.06 11.32
C VAL A 42 -5.00 -8.20 11.51
N ASN A 43 -4.37 -9.07 10.72
CA ASN A 43 -2.92 -9.13 10.70
C ASN A 43 -2.39 -7.87 10.00
N SER A 44 -2.00 -6.89 10.80
CA SER A 44 -1.49 -5.59 10.38
C SER A 44 -0.17 -5.66 9.60
N THR A 45 0.44 -6.85 9.53
CA THR A 45 1.68 -7.07 8.78
C THR A 45 1.42 -7.38 7.31
N TYR A 46 0.19 -7.76 6.92
CA TYR A 46 -0.12 -8.02 5.52
C TYR A 46 -0.39 -6.73 4.75
N LEU A 47 0.34 -6.54 3.66
CA LEU A 47 0.15 -5.47 2.69
C LEU A 47 -0.66 -5.99 1.49
N PRO A 48 -1.34 -5.11 0.73
CA PRO A 48 -2.17 -5.52 -0.42
C PRO A 48 -1.47 -6.44 -1.43
N SER A 49 -0.18 -6.21 -1.71
CA SER A 49 0.61 -7.07 -2.60
C SER A 49 0.74 -8.53 -2.12
N HIS A 50 0.56 -8.82 -0.83
CA HIS A 50 0.60 -10.20 -0.32
C HIS A 50 -0.61 -11.03 -0.77
N PHE A 51 -1.68 -10.38 -1.24
CA PHE A 51 -2.90 -11.04 -1.70
C PHE A 51 -3.08 -10.99 -3.22
N LEU A 52 -2.20 -10.27 -3.93
CA LEU A 52 -2.26 -10.09 -5.37
C LEU A 52 -1.17 -10.93 -6.02
N ASN A 53 -1.52 -11.75 -7.01
CA ASN A 53 -0.48 -12.38 -7.81
C ASN A 53 0.26 -11.31 -8.62
N LYS A 54 1.49 -11.61 -9.00
CA LYS A 54 2.32 -10.75 -9.86
C LYS A 54 1.62 -10.33 -11.16
N THR A 55 0.64 -11.12 -11.61
CA THR A 55 -0.13 -10.91 -12.84
C THR A 55 -1.42 -10.10 -12.66
N ASP A 56 -1.88 -9.88 -11.43
CA ASP A 56 -3.27 -9.47 -11.19
C ASP A 56 -3.47 -7.96 -11.28
N THR A 57 -2.44 -7.16 -11.05
CA THR A 57 -2.63 -5.70 -10.90
C THR A 57 -3.16 -5.04 -12.18
N CYS A 58 -2.66 -5.43 -13.36
CA CYS A 58 -3.16 -4.88 -14.62
C CYS A 58 -4.52 -5.48 -15.02
N THR A 59 -4.73 -6.78 -14.81
CA THR A 59 -5.99 -7.45 -15.17
C THR A 59 -7.16 -7.00 -14.28
N LEU A 60 -6.92 -6.66 -13.02
CA LEU A 60 -7.92 -6.04 -12.13
C LEU A 60 -8.39 -4.67 -12.61
N LYS A 61 -7.56 -3.95 -13.39
CA LYS A 61 -7.97 -2.68 -14.00
C LYS A 61 -8.89 -2.91 -15.20
N HIS A 62 -8.54 -3.89 -16.03
CA HIS A 62 -9.33 -4.32 -17.19
C HIS A 62 -8.82 -5.69 -17.67
N GLU A 63 -9.70 -6.61 -18.07
CA GLU A 63 -9.33 -7.97 -18.46
C GLU A 63 -8.36 -8.03 -19.66
N ASN A 64 -8.45 -7.03 -20.55
CA ASN A 64 -7.57 -6.91 -21.72
C ASN A 64 -6.21 -6.28 -21.42
N TYR A 65 -5.88 -6.00 -20.15
CA TYR A 65 -4.62 -5.35 -19.79
C TYR A 65 -3.59 -6.35 -19.29
N THR A 66 -2.34 -6.17 -19.72
CA THR A 66 -1.19 -6.96 -19.28
C THR A 66 -0.01 -6.05 -18.94
N PHE A 67 1.00 -6.58 -18.28
CA PHE A 67 2.21 -5.82 -17.97
C PHE A 67 3.04 -5.59 -19.22
N CYS A 68 3.66 -4.42 -19.29
CA CYS A 68 4.56 -4.09 -20.38
C CYS A 68 5.65 -3.14 -19.90
N ASN A 69 6.84 -3.27 -20.48
CA ASN A 69 7.95 -2.31 -20.30
C ASN A 69 8.05 -1.31 -21.46
N LYS A 70 7.32 -1.56 -22.55
CA LYS A 70 7.18 -0.72 -23.75
C LYS A 70 5.78 -0.91 -24.32
N PRO A 71 5.18 0.11 -24.98
CA PRO A 71 3.90 -0.04 -25.65
C PRO A 71 3.87 -1.28 -26.57
N GLY A 72 2.81 -2.08 -26.49
CA GLY A 72 2.61 -3.28 -27.31
C GLY A 72 3.52 -4.48 -26.99
N THR A 73 4.45 -4.38 -26.04
CA THR A 73 5.35 -5.49 -25.67
C THR A 73 4.83 -6.18 -24.40
N LYS A 74 4.35 -7.43 -24.53
CA LYS A 74 3.81 -8.21 -23.41
C LYS A 74 4.93 -8.70 -22.50
N ASN A 75 4.74 -8.60 -21.18
CA ASN A 75 5.58 -9.24 -20.18
C ASN A 75 4.71 -10.10 -19.25
N ASN A 76 5.24 -11.26 -18.87
CA ASN A 76 4.55 -12.19 -17.97
C ASN A 76 4.65 -11.77 -16.49
N GLU A 77 5.47 -10.76 -16.18
CA GLU A 77 5.65 -10.24 -14.83
C GLU A 77 5.56 -8.72 -14.80
N ALA A 78 5.16 -8.19 -13.65
CA ALA A 78 5.08 -6.77 -13.40
C ALA A 78 6.45 -6.09 -13.50
N TYR A 79 6.58 -5.17 -14.47
CA TYR A 79 7.74 -4.30 -14.54
C TYR A 79 7.49 -3.05 -13.69
N VAL A 80 8.04 -3.03 -12.48
CA VAL A 80 7.85 -1.96 -11.50
C VAL A 80 9.06 -1.03 -11.48
N ILE A 81 8.87 0.23 -11.90
CA ILE A 81 9.87 1.30 -11.76
C ILE A 81 9.34 2.34 -10.80
N GLY A 82 10.06 2.62 -9.71
CA GLY A 82 9.68 3.68 -8.76
C GLY A 82 8.25 3.52 -8.25
N CYS A 83 7.83 2.28 -7.99
CA CYS A 83 6.47 1.93 -7.56
C CYS A 83 5.36 2.31 -8.56
N SER A 84 5.72 2.44 -9.82
CA SER A 84 4.80 2.59 -10.94
C SER A 84 4.82 1.33 -11.81
N ILE A 85 3.65 0.96 -12.30
CA ILE A 85 3.40 -0.19 -13.17
C ILE A 85 2.80 0.34 -14.47
N ALA A 86 3.38 -0.05 -15.60
CA ALA A 86 2.77 0.17 -16.90
C ALA A 86 1.90 -1.03 -17.28
N CYS A 87 0.62 -0.75 -17.54
CA CYS A 87 -0.34 -1.71 -18.07
C CYS A 87 -0.60 -1.38 -19.53
N CYS A 88 -0.52 -2.36 -20.42
CA CYS A 88 -0.83 -2.23 -21.83
C CYS A 88 -2.12 -2.96 -22.15
N GLU A 89 -2.98 -2.31 -22.92
CA GLU A 89 -4.14 -2.96 -23.51
C GLU A 89 -3.73 -3.82 -24.71
N ILE A 90 -4.25 -5.05 -24.78
CA ILE A 90 -3.98 -5.95 -25.89
C ILE A 90 -4.59 -5.36 -27.17
N GLY A 91 -3.75 -5.19 -28.19
CA GLY A 91 -4.19 -4.74 -29.52
C GLY A 91 -4.34 -3.23 -29.67
N THR A 92 -3.97 -2.44 -28.67
CA THR A 92 -3.96 -0.97 -28.77
C THR A 92 -2.63 -0.38 -28.29
N ASN A 93 -2.41 0.91 -28.58
CA ASN A 93 -1.26 1.67 -28.07
C ASN A 93 -1.52 2.32 -26.70
N ASN A 94 -2.61 1.93 -26.02
CA ASN A 94 -2.98 2.47 -24.73
C ASN A 94 -2.09 1.86 -23.64
N THR A 95 -1.34 2.70 -22.94
CA THR A 95 -0.39 2.27 -21.90
C THR A 95 -0.57 3.08 -20.63
N PRO A 96 -1.67 2.89 -19.88
CA PRO A 96 -1.85 3.56 -18.60
C PRO A 96 -0.81 3.13 -17.58
N VAL A 97 -0.33 4.10 -16.81
CA VAL A 97 0.53 3.88 -15.65
C VAL A 97 -0.32 3.91 -14.39
N ILE A 98 -0.13 2.94 -13.51
CA ILE A 98 -0.77 2.85 -12.19
C ILE A 98 0.27 2.73 -11.10
N LEU A 99 -0.11 3.03 -9.86
CA LEU A 99 0.74 2.78 -8.70
C LEU A 99 0.75 1.28 -8.38
N ALA A 100 1.93 0.78 -8.03
CA ALA A 100 2.09 -0.55 -7.50
C ALA A 100 1.37 -0.65 -6.13
N PRO A 101 0.69 -1.77 -5.83
CA PRO A 101 0.12 -2.01 -4.51
C PRO A 101 1.18 -1.94 -3.43
N ASP A 102 0.81 -1.47 -2.24
CA ASP A 102 1.71 -1.46 -1.10
C ASP A 102 2.23 -2.88 -0.80
N GLY A 103 3.52 -2.96 -0.49
CA GLY A 103 4.29 -4.18 -0.30
C GLY A 103 4.95 -4.76 -1.56
N THR A 104 4.66 -4.21 -2.75
CA THR A 104 5.29 -4.67 -4.01
C THR A 104 6.81 -4.51 -3.94
N LYS A 105 7.56 -5.52 -4.37
CA LYS A 105 9.03 -5.53 -4.45
C LYS A 105 9.48 -5.66 -5.91
N SER A 106 10.63 -5.08 -6.26
CA SER A 106 11.29 -5.25 -7.56
C SER A 106 12.80 -5.08 -7.45
N ASP A 107 13.54 -5.42 -8.50
CA ASP A 107 15.02 -5.27 -8.53
C ASP A 107 15.49 -3.85 -8.21
N LYS A 108 14.68 -2.85 -8.56
CA LYS A 108 14.98 -1.42 -8.35
C LYS A 108 14.28 -0.84 -7.13
N CYS A 109 13.45 -1.62 -6.43
CA CYS A 109 12.74 -1.16 -5.25
C CYS A 109 12.50 -2.25 -4.20
N GLN A 110 13.04 -2.05 -3.00
CA GLN A 110 12.93 -3.02 -1.91
C GLN A 110 11.49 -3.16 -1.40
N LEU A 111 10.75 -2.06 -1.29
CA LEU A 111 9.38 -2.06 -0.80
C LEU A 111 8.62 -0.84 -1.32
N CYS A 112 7.49 -1.06 -2.00
CA CYS A 112 6.57 0.01 -2.36
C CYS A 112 5.62 0.33 -1.23
N LEU A 113 5.56 1.60 -0.82
CA LEU A 113 4.62 2.12 0.17
C LEU A 113 4.11 3.49 -0.29
N SER A 114 2.79 3.64 -0.40
CA SER A 114 2.13 4.88 -0.82
C SER A 114 2.71 5.44 -2.12
N GLY A 115 2.92 4.56 -3.11
CA GLY A 115 3.47 4.94 -4.42
C GLY A 115 4.95 5.33 -4.41
N LYS A 116 5.66 5.16 -3.29
CA LYS A 116 7.09 5.49 -3.16
C LYS A 116 7.92 4.27 -2.85
N CYS A 117 9.14 4.29 -3.33
CA CYS A 117 10.11 3.27 -2.97
C CYS A 117 10.70 3.55 -1.59
N ALA A 118 10.49 2.63 -0.67
CA ALA A 118 11.06 2.62 0.67
C ALA A 118 12.11 1.51 0.80
N LYS A 119 13.03 1.68 1.75
CA LYS A 119 13.92 0.61 2.19
C LYS A 119 13.15 -0.28 3.17
N GLU A 120 13.35 -1.59 3.09
CA GLU A 120 12.75 -2.52 4.05
C GLU A 120 13.47 -2.36 5.40
N THR A 121 12.79 -1.76 6.39
CA THR A 121 13.33 -1.69 7.74
C THR A 121 13.04 -3.02 8.41
N VAL A 122 14.08 -3.84 8.58
CA VAL A 122 14.02 -5.08 9.35
C VAL A 122 13.76 -4.68 10.80
N THR A 123 12.49 -4.62 11.20
CA THR A 123 12.17 -4.57 12.63
C THR A 123 12.24 -6.01 13.10
N SER A 124 13.42 -6.42 13.57
CA SER A 124 13.58 -7.69 14.27
C SER A 124 12.70 -7.67 15.50
N SER A 125 11.49 -8.24 15.39
CA SER A 125 10.69 -8.65 16.54
C SER A 125 11.44 -9.78 17.25
N SER A 126 12.45 -9.42 18.03
CA SER A 126 13.05 -10.32 19.01
C SER A 126 12.04 -10.53 20.14
N SER A 127 11.13 -11.46 19.89
CA SER A 127 10.47 -12.22 20.94
C SER A 127 11.56 -12.96 21.72
N GLY A 128 11.88 -12.46 22.92
CA GLY A 128 12.83 -13.08 23.83
C GLY A 128 12.82 -12.40 25.18
N ALA A 129 11.79 -12.66 25.97
CA ALA A 129 11.86 -12.48 27.41
C ALA A 129 12.78 -13.58 27.98
N GLU A 130 13.91 -13.19 28.58
CA GLU A 130 14.26 -13.50 29.97
C GLU A 130 15.53 -12.72 30.37
N PRO A 131 15.63 -12.24 31.62
CA PRO A 131 16.77 -11.48 32.11
C PRO A 131 17.85 -12.45 32.62
N VAL A 132 19.05 -12.41 32.04
CA VAL A 132 20.22 -13.02 32.69
C VAL A 132 21.02 -11.91 33.36
N VAL A 133 20.81 -11.81 34.67
CA VAL A 133 21.74 -11.20 35.62
C VAL A 133 22.86 -12.20 35.85
N VAL A 134 24.11 -11.87 35.50
CA VAL A 134 25.31 -12.30 36.27
C VAL A 134 26.40 -11.23 36.17
N ASN A 135 26.55 -10.50 37.28
CA ASN A 135 27.70 -9.85 37.93
C ASN A 135 28.94 -9.36 37.15
N GLU A 136 29.29 -8.11 37.48
CA GLU A 136 30.63 -7.50 37.43
C GLU A 136 31.67 -8.27 38.27
N SER A 137 32.95 -8.04 37.90
CA SER A 137 34.19 -8.20 38.69
C SER A 137 34.74 -9.65 38.77
N LEU A 138 36.05 -9.95 38.63
CA LEU A 138 37.27 -9.20 38.89
C LEU A 138 38.46 -9.97 38.25
N SER A 139 39.49 -9.26 37.77
CA SER A 139 40.90 -9.69 37.60
C SER A 139 41.26 -10.72 36.51
#